data_AF-A0A1V9DM96-F1
#
_entry.id   AF-A0A1V9DM96-F1
#
_cell.length_a   1.000
_cell.length_b   1.000
_cell.length_c   1.000
_cell.angle_alpha   90.00
_cell.angle_beta   90.00
_cell.angle_gamma   90.00
#
_symmetry.space_group_name_H-M   'P 1'
#
loop_
_entity.id
_entity.type
_entity.pdbx_description
1 polymer ?
#
loop_
_entity_poly.entity_id
_entity_poly.type
_entity_poly.pdbx_seq_one_letter_code
_entity_poly.pdbx_strand_id
1 'polypeptide(L)'
;MENQYRLAAAGTVATLQTLADLRAYEPTTSGESVLVIEYNAGTLYGGGIFISDITDTATPNDDGVNVRTTGGKLWTRQIGDYNQVNVTHFGAVPDGVTDCVEAVIRMWYWVQQVTASGLADHLNLGIRFPAGRFMLSKFDISNVSGEVSHFRLCGEPVKFGYFATTTLVSDKKNNEYMFKVKARRVEITGIAVDGESSYETGAVNTKGFFRNIVEGGQYLRVSCVTFSNLGGRGLDLLDTLDCKIDQWYASKCHATVIYGAWSGREAGSWDHLTAIELSNFNIQSGYDKPMIDLQRATQCILHNGWIEHTENPGDLSNGEWVINTLSLEGNGKPLACHYARLTIIALNVQGANGLDTSEAGERWLSVYEDGTTHIENYGVNIHGSLSYDYLSNLKSMDNRAESAAWFLLGEIEAGDYTTQVQIQLVASATYNTWTETQTDYTGKTPEGGALLSLQNINGTVGGSWSATGASPIVAAYVEPGSNNMAKIYLKIAAWTGYVKAYITTNAHNRFEAGVHFRFIPAYSKADAATVTDLESKSDSWCFMQHWMGNDQVGFGYNNNHDLLFHAPVSDNKMRVLVNGTPYTLALTPVTE
;
A
#
# COMPACT_ATOMS: atom_id res chain seq x y z
N MET A 1 -49.92 19.87 -3.28
CA MET A 1 -49.94 21.11 -2.49
C MET A 1 -51.37 21.63 -2.46
N GLU A 2 -52.15 21.21 -1.46
CA GLU A 2 -53.21 22.02 -0.81
C GLU A 2 -53.88 21.15 0.26
N ASN A 3 -54.20 21.78 1.39
CA ASN A 3 -54.86 21.25 2.57
C ASN A 3 -54.06 20.27 3.44
N GLN A 4 -53.37 20.76 4.48
CA GLN A 4 -53.37 20.20 5.85
C GLN A 4 -52.60 21.14 6.81
N TYR A 5 -53.13 22.33 7.10
CA TYR A 5 -52.70 23.11 8.28
C TYR A 5 -53.92 23.86 8.84
N ARG A 6 -54.91 23.13 9.33
CA ARG A 6 -55.87 23.67 10.30
C ARG A 6 -55.38 23.28 11.68
N LEU A 7 -54.74 24.21 12.38
CA LEU A 7 -54.54 24.12 13.83
C LEU A 7 -55.92 24.09 14.47
N ALA A 8 -56.36 22.91 14.92
CA ALA A 8 -57.47 22.79 15.84
C ALA A 8 -57.10 23.51 17.14
N ALA A 9 -58.11 24.08 17.83
CA ALA A 9 -57.94 24.71 19.13
C ALA A 9 -57.19 23.78 20.09
N ALA A 10 -56.31 24.35 20.94
CA ALA A 10 -55.42 23.62 21.86
C ALA A 10 -56.21 22.65 22.77
N GLY A 11 -56.38 21.42 22.31
CA GLY A 11 -56.77 20.28 23.14
C GLY A 11 -55.59 19.86 24.00
N THR A 12 -55.88 19.33 25.18
CA THR A 12 -54.86 18.71 26.04
C THR A 12 -54.24 17.53 25.28
N VAL A 13 -52.95 17.59 24.96
CA VAL A 13 -52.22 16.46 24.34
C VAL A 13 -52.11 15.36 25.39
N ALA A 14 -52.74 14.21 25.14
CA ALA A 14 -52.64 13.08 26.07
C ALA A 14 -51.19 12.58 26.09
N THR A 15 -50.70 12.24 27.29
CA THR A 15 -49.37 11.67 27.48
C THR A 15 -49.53 10.19 27.80
N LEU A 16 -48.92 9.33 26.97
CA LEU A 16 -48.92 7.89 27.11
C LEU A 16 -47.50 7.44 27.50
N GLN A 17 -47.37 6.45 28.39
CA GLN A 17 -46.06 6.04 28.86
C GLN A 17 -45.30 5.29 27.77
N THR A 18 -45.94 4.34 27.10
CA THR A 18 -45.27 3.42 26.15
C THR A 18 -45.95 3.33 24.79
N LEU A 19 -45.28 2.70 23.81
CA LEU A 19 -45.92 2.36 22.54
C LEU A 19 -47.04 1.31 22.70
N ALA A 20 -46.95 0.45 23.72
CA ALA A 20 -48.03 -0.48 24.04
C ALA A 20 -49.30 0.26 24.47
N ASP A 21 -49.16 1.33 25.25
CA ASP A 21 -50.28 2.20 25.63
C ASP A 21 -50.87 2.91 24.40
N LEU A 22 -50.03 3.33 23.44
CA LEU A 22 -50.49 3.90 22.17
C LEU A 22 -51.36 2.91 21.37
N ARG A 23 -50.97 1.63 21.31
CA ARG A 23 -51.76 0.59 20.61
C ARG A 23 -53.11 0.31 21.29
N ALA A 24 -53.21 0.55 22.60
CA ALA A 24 -54.44 0.40 23.35
C ALA A 24 -55.32 1.66 23.34
N TYR A 25 -54.79 2.80 22.91
CA TYR A 25 -55.46 4.10 22.92
C TYR A 25 -56.12 4.40 21.56
N GLU A 26 -57.45 4.25 21.49
CA GLU A 26 -58.22 4.48 20.27
C GLU A 26 -58.52 5.97 20.04
N PRO A 27 -58.07 6.57 18.92
CA PRO A 27 -58.40 7.95 18.60
C PRO A 27 -59.88 8.10 18.28
N THR A 28 -60.46 9.20 18.75
CA THR A 28 -61.88 9.53 18.53
C THR A 28 -62.10 10.32 17.25
N THR A 29 -61.12 11.14 16.85
CA THR A 29 -61.14 11.97 15.63
C THR A 29 -59.80 11.91 14.89
N SER A 30 -59.79 12.06 13.56
CA SER A 30 -58.53 12.31 12.82
C SER A 30 -57.90 13.63 13.28
N GLY A 31 -56.57 13.67 13.34
CA GLY A 31 -55.81 14.83 13.81
C GLY A 31 -55.66 14.89 15.33
N GLU A 32 -56.20 13.93 16.09
CA GLU A 32 -55.91 13.79 17.51
C GLU A 32 -54.41 13.60 17.71
N SER A 33 -53.81 14.25 18.70
CA SER A 33 -52.36 14.22 18.94
C SER A 33 -52.06 13.69 20.33
N VAL A 34 -51.06 12.82 20.43
CA VAL A 34 -50.61 12.23 21.69
C VAL A 34 -49.09 12.26 21.78
N LEU A 35 -48.56 12.45 22.99
CA LEU A 35 -47.14 12.33 23.30
C LEU A 35 -46.87 10.96 23.93
N VAL A 36 -46.02 10.16 23.31
CA VAL A 36 -45.50 8.91 23.88
C VAL A 36 -44.13 9.19 24.49
N ILE A 37 -43.93 8.84 25.76
CA ILE A 37 -42.67 9.14 26.47
C ILE A 37 -41.52 8.25 25.98
N GLU A 38 -41.78 6.95 25.81
CA GLU A 38 -40.78 5.95 25.44
C GLU A 38 -41.42 4.81 24.65
N TYR A 39 -40.62 4.02 23.94
CA TYR A 39 -41.14 2.87 23.19
C TYR A 39 -41.49 1.72 24.15
N ASN A 40 -40.50 1.27 24.92
CA ASN A 40 -40.61 0.25 25.96
C ASN A 40 -40.46 0.91 27.33
N ALA A 41 -41.21 0.43 28.33
CA ALA A 41 -41.20 0.99 29.68
C ALA A 41 -39.80 0.99 30.30
N GLY A 42 -39.40 2.11 30.91
CA GLY A 42 -38.15 2.27 31.64
C GLY A 42 -36.89 2.40 30.79
N THR A 43 -37.01 2.62 29.47
CA THR A 43 -35.87 2.78 28.57
C THR A 43 -35.56 4.24 28.26
N LEU A 44 -36.56 5.13 28.28
CA LEU A 44 -36.48 6.55 27.86
C LEU A 44 -36.10 6.77 26.38
N TYR A 45 -36.17 5.73 25.56
CA TYR A 45 -35.84 5.78 24.13
C TYR A 45 -37.07 5.57 23.26
N GLY A 46 -37.07 6.13 22.04
CA GLY A 46 -38.09 5.85 21.02
C GLY A 46 -39.45 6.52 21.20
N GLY A 47 -39.62 7.42 22.18
CA GLY A 47 -40.80 8.26 22.34
C GLY A 47 -40.99 9.28 21.21
N GLY A 48 -42.07 10.05 21.25
CA GLY A 48 -42.38 11.08 20.25
C GLY A 48 -43.85 11.48 20.20
N ILE A 49 -44.18 12.41 19.30
CA ILE A 49 -45.56 12.85 19.07
C ILE A 49 -46.16 12.02 17.94
N PHE A 50 -47.40 11.57 18.13
CA PHE A 50 -48.18 10.85 17.13
C PHE A 50 -49.47 11.59 16.82
N ILE A 51 -49.87 11.59 15.55
CA ILE A 51 -51.13 12.15 15.07
C ILE A 51 -51.97 11.04 14.45
N SER A 52 -53.26 10.99 14.78
CA SER A 52 -54.16 9.98 14.24
C SER A 52 -54.64 10.30 12.83
N ASP A 53 -54.76 9.26 12.01
CA ASP A 53 -55.62 9.28 10.84
C ASP A 53 -56.60 8.10 10.93
N ILE A 54 -57.83 8.39 11.34
CA ILE A 54 -58.85 7.35 11.51
C ILE A 54 -59.46 6.89 10.17
N THR A 55 -59.10 7.55 9.07
CA THR A 55 -59.57 7.21 7.73
C THR A 55 -58.57 6.34 6.96
N ASP A 56 -57.31 6.28 7.41
CA ASP A 56 -56.28 5.47 6.79
C ASP A 56 -56.39 3.98 7.17
N THR A 57 -56.85 3.18 6.21
CA THR A 57 -56.94 1.73 6.29
C THR A 57 -55.86 0.99 5.49
N ALA A 58 -54.99 1.71 4.78
CA ALA A 58 -54.07 1.15 3.80
C ALA A 58 -52.61 1.14 4.26
N THR A 59 -52.17 2.15 5.04
CA THR A 59 -50.79 2.26 5.50
C THR A 59 -50.43 1.08 6.40
N PRO A 60 -49.40 0.29 6.08
CA PRO A 60 -48.98 -0.84 6.90
C PRO A 60 -48.56 -0.42 8.31
N ASN A 61 -48.81 -1.28 9.29
CA ASN A 61 -48.23 -1.13 10.62
C ASN A 61 -46.74 -1.48 10.54
N ASP A 62 -45.87 -0.55 10.91
CA ASP A 62 -44.42 -0.79 11.03
C ASP A 62 -43.95 -0.79 12.49
N ASP A 63 -44.89 -0.59 13.43
CA ASP A 63 -44.64 -0.58 14.86
C ASP A 63 -43.56 0.43 15.29
N GLY A 64 -43.39 1.53 14.56
CA GLY A 64 -42.48 2.61 14.96
C GLY A 64 -42.90 4.00 14.46
N VAL A 65 -43.01 4.17 13.15
CA VAL A 65 -43.51 5.40 12.52
C VAL A 65 -45.02 5.32 12.33
N ASN A 66 -45.53 4.21 11.83
CA ASN A 66 -46.95 3.93 11.67
C ASN A 66 -47.36 2.82 12.63
N VAL A 67 -48.24 3.17 13.57
CA VAL A 67 -48.69 2.29 14.65
C VAL A 67 -50.18 2.11 14.55
N ARG A 68 -50.65 0.87 14.40
CA ARG A 68 -52.09 0.56 14.42
C ARG A 68 -52.56 0.19 15.83
N THR A 69 -53.73 0.71 16.19
CA THR A 69 -54.43 0.34 17.43
C THR A 69 -55.03 -1.06 17.32
N THR A 70 -55.50 -1.60 18.44
CA THR A 70 -56.19 -2.90 18.47
C THR A 70 -57.45 -2.92 17.58
N GLY A 71 -58.17 -1.80 17.49
CA GLY A 71 -59.31 -1.59 16.59
C GLY A 71 -58.92 -1.23 15.16
N GLY A 72 -57.63 -1.16 14.84
CA GLY A 72 -57.11 -0.97 13.49
C GLY A 72 -56.93 0.48 13.03
N LYS A 73 -57.10 1.48 13.91
CA LYS A 73 -56.88 2.90 13.57
C LYS A 73 -55.40 3.25 13.54
N LEU A 74 -55.01 4.22 12.71
CA LEU A 74 -53.62 4.58 12.50
C LEU A 74 -53.19 5.76 13.39
N TRP A 75 -52.05 5.60 14.05
CA TRP A 75 -51.22 6.66 14.61
C TRP A 75 -49.94 6.80 13.79
N THR A 76 -49.64 8.01 13.32
CA THR A 76 -48.41 8.29 12.58
C THR A 76 -47.53 9.24 13.37
N ARG A 77 -46.28 8.83 13.58
CA ARG A 77 -45.23 9.60 14.23
C ARG A 77 -44.98 10.88 13.44
N GLN A 78 -44.94 12.00 14.16
CA GLN A 78 -44.54 13.27 13.59
C GLN A 78 -43.03 13.31 13.41
N ILE A 79 -42.60 13.39 12.15
CA ILE A 79 -41.19 13.40 11.75
C ILE A 79 -40.91 14.74 11.08
N GLY A 80 -40.11 15.58 11.74
CA GLY A 80 -39.62 16.83 11.15
C GLY A 80 -38.48 16.61 10.15
N ASP A 81 -37.67 15.58 10.38
CA ASP A 81 -36.58 15.16 9.51
C ASP A 81 -36.45 13.64 9.55
N TYR A 82 -36.62 12.98 8.39
CA TYR A 82 -36.50 11.53 8.27
C TYR A 82 -35.09 11.02 8.62
N ASN A 83 -34.06 11.87 8.53
CA ASN A 83 -32.70 11.49 8.93
C ASN A 83 -32.53 11.26 10.43
N GLN A 84 -33.46 11.75 11.24
CA GLN A 84 -33.44 11.55 12.69
C GLN A 84 -34.10 10.23 13.11
N VAL A 85 -34.81 9.56 12.20
CA VAL A 85 -35.42 8.27 12.48
C VAL A 85 -34.33 7.20 12.60
N ASN A 86 -34.29 6.51 13.75
CA ASN A 86 -33.34 5.46 14.08
C ASN A 86 -34.03 4.26 14.73
N VAL A 87 -33.29 3.17 14.97
CA VAL A 87 -33.83 1.89 15.47
C VAL A 87 -34.55 1.99 16.82
N THR A 88 -34.27 3.01 17.64
CA THR A 88 -34.97 3.17 18.94
C THR A 88 -36.44 3.52 18.75
N HIS A 89 -36.80 4.22 17.67
CA HIS A 89 -38.21 4.46 17.32
C HIS A 89 -38.97 3.19 16.94
N PHE A 90 -38.26 2.09 16.70
CA PHE A 90 -38.80 0.75 16.39
C PHE A 90 -38.62 -0.25 17.55
N GLY A 91 -38.11 0.21 18.69
CA GLY A 91 -38.03 -0.55 19.94
C GLY A 91 -36.65 -1.08 20.33
N ALA A 92 -35.58 -0.68 19.64
CA ALA A 92 -34.21 -1.02 20.05
C ALA A 92 -33.85 -0.33 21.37
N VAL A 93 -33.07 -1.02 22.21
CA VAL A 93 -32.63 -0.53 23.53
C VAL A 93 -31.09 -0.49 23.56
N PRO A 94 -30.47 0.67 23.86
CA PRO A 94 -29.02 0.82 23.87
C PRO A 94 -28.37 0.32 25.19
N ASP A 95 -28.72 -0.88 25.64
CA ASP A 95 -28.19 -1.48 26.89
C ASP A 95 -27.07 -2.51 26.65
N GLY A 96 -26.80 -2.87 25.39
CA GLY A 96 -25.85 -3.90 25.00
C GLY A 96 -26.25 -5.33 25.36
N VAL A 97 -27.51 -5.56 25.77
CA VAL A 97 -28.01 -6.85 26.27
C VAL A 97 -29.30 -7.26 25.58
N THR A 98 -30.25 -6.33 25.42
CA THR A 98 -31.53 -6.58 24.77
C THR A 98 -31.33 -6.73 23.26
N ASP A 99 -31.84 -7.83 22.69
CA ASP A 99 -31.69 -8.10 21.25
C ASP A 99 -32.47 -7.07 20.44
N CYS A 100 -31.76 -6.32 19.61
CA CYS A 100 -32.34 -5.25 18.80
C CYS A 100 -32.78 -5.71 17.41
N VAL A 101 -32.66 -7.00 17.08
CA VAL A 101 -32.92 -7.51 15.72
C VAL A 101 -34.33 -7.20 15.20
N GLU A 102 -35.37 -7.31 16.02
CA GLU A 102 -36.75 -7.02 15.60
C GLU A 102 -36.95 -5.54 15.25
N ALA A 103 -36.32 -4.64 16.00
CA ALA A 103 -36.35 -3.21 15.70
C ALA A 103 -35.60 -2.88 14.40
N VAL A 104 -34.48 -3.56 14.15
CA VAL A 104 -33.72 -3.46 12.89
C VAL A 104 -34.57 -3.95 11.71
N ILE A 105 -35.27 -5.08 11.85
CA ILE A 105 -36.15 -5.63 10.82
C ILE A 105 -37.29 -4.66 10.49
N ARG A 106 -37.96 -4.11 11.52
CA ARG A 106 -39.04 -3.12 11.33
C ARG A 106 -38.54 -1.86 10.63
N MET A 107 -37.40 -1.32 11.07
CA MET A 107 -36.80 -0.15 10.43
C MET A 107 -36.44 -0.42 8.97
N TRP A 108 -35.85 -1.58 8.67
CA TRP A 108 -35.54 -1.98 7.30
C TRP A 108 -36.79 -1.99 6.42
N TYR A 109 -37.86 -2.66 6.86
CA TYR A 109 -39.10 -2.69 6.09
C TYR A 109 -39.72 -1.31 5.90
N TRP A 110 -39.70 -0.47 6.94
CA TRP A 110 -40.14 0.92 6.82
C TRP A 110 -39.34 1.70 5.77
N VAL A 111 -38.01 1.59 5.77
CA VAL A 111 -37.16 2.24 4.76
C VAL A 111 -37.53 1.78 3.35
N GLN A 112 -37.74 0.48 3.15
CA GLN A 112 -38.14 -0.04 1.83
C GLN A 112 -39.47 0.53 1.35
N GLN A 113 -40.44 0.74 2.25
CA GLN A 113 -41.73 1.35 1.92
C GLN A 113 -41.60 2.83 1.59
N VAL A 114 -40.83 3.57 2.40
CA VAL A 114 -40.55 5.01 2.18
C VAL A 114 -39.89 5.20 0.82
N THR A 115 -38.82 4.45 0.52
CA THR A 115 -38.15 4.48 -0.79
C THR A 115 -39.11 4.13 -1.95
N ALA A 116 -39.91 3.06 -1.82
CA ALA A 116 -40.85 2.66 -2.87
C ALA A 116 -41.94 3.70 -3.17
N SER A 117 -42.32 4.50 -2.18
CA SER A 117 -43.31 5.57 -2.32
C SER A 117 -42.76 6.84 -2.98
N GLY A 118 -41.45 6.96 -3.17
CA GLY A 118 -40.78 8.18 -3.64
C GLY A 118 -40.68 9.30 -2.60
N LEU A 119 -41.34 9.16 -1.44
CA LEU A 119 -41.16 10.02 -0.28
C LEU A 119 -39.75 9.76 0.25
N ALA A 120 -38.87 10.78 0.23
CA ALA A 120 -37.51 10.67 0.76
C ALA A 120 -36.53 9.70 0.02
N ASP A 121 -36.79 9.34 -1.24
CA ASP A 121 -35.84 8.54 -2.05
C ASP A 121 -34.43 9.16 -2.12
N HIS A 122 -34.35 10.49 -2.10
CA HIS A 122 -33.09 11.25 -2.07
C HIS A 122 -32.31 11.16 -0.75
N LEU A 123 -32.90 10.63 0.33
CA LEU A 123 -32.29 10.64 1.67
C LEU A 123 -31.44 9.41 1.98
N ASN A 124 -31.56 8.32 1.21
CA ASN A 124 -30.83 7.05 1.45
C ASN A 124 -30.79 6.68 2.95
N LEU A 125 -31.96 6.48 3.58
CA LEU A 125 -32.07 6.43 5.04
C LEU A 125 -31.32 5.25 5.67
N GLY A 126 -31.48 4.04 5.14
CA GLY A 126 -30.85 2.82 5.67
C GLY A 126 -31.26 2.48 7.11
N ILE A 127 -30.62 1.46 7.69
CA ILE A 127 -30.72 1.15 9.11
C ILE A 127 -29.82 2.12 9.87
N ARG A 128 -30.37 2.88 10.82
CA ARG A 128 -29.63 3.89 11.60
C ARG A 128 -29.66 3.58 13.08
N PHE A 129 -28.49 3.55 13.71
CA PHE A 129 -28.33 3.46 15.15
C PHE A 129 -27.90 4.82 15.70
N PRO A 130 -28.49 5.30 16.82
CA PRO A 130 -27.95 6.44 17.54
C PRO A 130 -26.75 5.99 18.41
N ALA A 131 -26.11 6.93 19.12
CA ALA A 131 -25.06 6.58 20.08
C ALA A 131 -25.58 5.61 21.17
N GLY A 132 -24.77 4.60 21.50
CA GLY A 132 -25.14 3.56 22.45
C GLY A 132 -24.54 2.20 22.11
N ARG A 133 -24.77 1.21 22.99
CA ARG A 133 -24.37 -0.20 22.78
C ARG A 133 -25.63 -1.01 22.49
N PHE A 134 -25.65 -1.77 21.40
CA PHE A 134 -26.82 -2.55 20.99
C PHE A 134 -26.41 -4.00 20.78
N MET A 135 -27.08 -4.93 21.46
CA MET A 135 -26.91 -6.35 21.14
C MET A 135 -27.69 -6.67 19.88
N LEU A 136 -27.05 -7.36 18.94
CA LEU A 136 -27.68 -7.77 17.69
C LEU A 136 -27.41 -9.24 17.43
N SER A 137 -28.47 -10.05 17.40
CA SER A 137 -28.36 -11.45 17.04
C SER A 137 -28.11 -11.63 15.53
N LYS A 138 -29.14 -11.63 14.70
CA LYS A 138 -29.01 -11.96 13.26
C LYS A 138 -30.06 -11.26 12.41
N PHE A 139 -29.63 -10.28 11.63
CA PHE A 139 -30.40 -9.71 10.53
C PHE A 139 -30.07 -10.41 9.21
N ASP A 140 -31.06 -11.05 8.59
CA ASP A 140 -30.86 -11.86 7.38
C ASP A 140 -31.91 -11.55 6.31
N ILE A 141 -31.46 -10.87 5.25
CA ILE A 141 -32.25 -10.59 4.05
C ILE A 141 -31.67 -11.32 2.83
N SER A 142 -30.92 -12.39 3.05
CA SER A 142 -30.27 -13.12 1.95
C SER A 142 -31.25 -13.90 1.06
N ASN A 143 -32.47 -14.14 1.54
CA ASN A 143 -33.52 -14.90 0.84
C ASN A 143 -34.47 -14.02 0.00
N VAL A 144 -34.18 -12.73 -0.20
CA VAL A 144 -35.01 -11.87 -1.06
C VAL A 144 -35.04 -12.39 -2.51
N SER A 145 -36.20 -12.31 -3.17
CA SER A 145 -36.34 -12.62 -4.58
C SER A 145 -35.58 -11.58 -5.41
N GLY A 146 -34.55 -11.99 -6.14
CA GLY A 146 -33.63 -11.09 -6.85
C GLY A 146 -32.51 -10.59 -5.93
N GLU A 147 -32.33 -9.27 -5.88
CA GLU A 147 -31.36 -8.56 -5.04
C GLU A 147 -31.95 -7.21 -4.59
N VAL A 148 -31.51 -6.66 -3.46
CA VAL A 148 -31.87 -5.29 -3.08
C VAL A 148 -30.88 -4.31 -3.74
N SER A 149 -31.39 -3.20 -4.26
CA SER A 149 -30.56 -2.22 -4.99
C SER A 149 -29.55 -1.53 -4.09
N HIS A 150 -29.91 -1.25 -2.84
CA HIS A 150 -29.09 -0.56 -1.86
C HIS A 150 -29.35 -1.11 -0.45
N PHE A 151 -28.27 -1.31 0.32
CA PHE A 151 -28.32 -1.58 1.75
C PHE A 151 -27.41 -0.59 2.46
N ARG A 152 -27.93 0.12 3.44
CA ARG A 152 -27.16 1.09 4.23
C ARG A 152 -27.33 0.80 5.71
N LEU A 153 -26.22 0.84 6.41
CA LEU A 153 -26.11 0.65 7.85
C LEU A 153 -25.24 1.79 8.40
N CYS A 154 -25.78 2.64 9.26
CA CYS A 154 -24.99 3.70 9.87
C CYS A 154 -25.20 3.78 11.38
N GLY A 155 -24.13 4.01 12.11
CA GLY A 155 -24.19 4.50 13.48
C GLY A 155 -24.37 6.01 13.53
N GLU A 156 -24.24 6.55 14.73
CA GLU A 156 -24.17 7.98 14.98
C GLU A 156 -22.96 8.58 14.23
N PRO A 157 -23.14 9.66 13.45
CA PRO A 157 -22.06 10.22 12.65
C PRO A 157 -20.86 10.69 13.48
N VAL A 158 -19.68 10.16 13.15
CA VAL A 158 -18.39 10.58 13.72
C VAL A 158 -17.42 10.97 12.63
N LYS A 159 -16.51 11.91 12.93
CA LYS A 159 -15.47 12.37 12.00
C LYS A 159 -14.17 11.57 12.09
N PHE A 160 -14.03 10.74 13.12
CA PHE A 160 -12.82 9.98 13.38
C PHE A 160 -13.18 8.56 13.82
N GLY A 161 -12.77 7.56 13.03
CA GLY A 161 -13.20 6.17 13.23
C GLY A 161 -12.84 5.53 14.56
N TYR A 162 -11.76 5.95 15.23
CA TYR A 162 -11.42 5.44 16.58
C TYR A 162 -12.50 5.73 17.63
N PHE A 163 -13.34 6.75 17.41
CA PHE A 163 -14.32 7.23 18.39
C PHE A 163 -15.76 6.96 17.97
N ALA A 164 -16.03 5.89 17.21
CA ALA A 164 -17.39 5.47 16.92
C ALA A 164 -18.20 5.34 18.23
N THR A 165 -19.31 6.07 18.32
CA THR A 165 -20.15 6.15 19.53
C THR A 165 -21.30 5.16 19.53
N THR A 166 -21.46 4.41 18.42
CA THR A 166 -22.38 3.29 18.28
C THR A 166 -21.59 1.99 18.32
N THR A 167 -21.93 1.08 19.23
CA THR A 167 -21.33 -0.26 19.29
C THR A 167 -22.39 -1.33 19.07
N LEU A 168 -22.12 -2.27 18.16
CA LEU A 168 -22.89 -3.48 17.97
C LEU A 168 -22.19 -4.65 18.67
N VAL A 169 -22.93 -5.37 19.51
CA VAL A 169 -22.41 -6.45 20.37
C VAL A 169 -23.00 -7.79 19.91
N SER A 170 -22.13 -8.78 19.80
CA SER A 170 -22.45 -10.14 19.34
C SER A 170 -23.21 -10.97 20.39
N ASP A 171 -24.17 -11.78 19.94
CA ASP A 171 -24.75 -12.87 20.74
C ASP A 171 -23.86 -14.13 20.78
N LYS A 172 -22.70 -14.10 20.11
CA LYS A 172 -21.69 -15.17 20.02
C LYS A 172 -22.15 -16.46 19.35
N LYS A 173 -23.27 -16.46 18.60
CA LYS A 173 -23.71 -17.66 17.87
C LYS A 173 -22.76 -18.01 16.73
N ASN A 174 -22.12 -19.16 16.85
CA ASN A 174 -21.17 -19.68 15.86
C ASN A 174 -21.80 -19.85 14.47
N ASN A 175 -20.99 -19.60 13.44
CA ASN A 175 -21.32 -19.78 12.02
C ASN A 175 -22.47 -18.89 11.52
N GLU A 176 -22.72 -17.77 12.19
CA GLU A 176 -23.67 -16.76 11.78
C GLU A 176 -22.99 -15.42 11.53
N TYR A 177 -23.73 -14.47 10.96
CA TYR A 177 -23.32 -13.07 10.82
C TYR A 177 -24.37 -12.18 11.48
N MET A 178 -23.97 -11.06 12.06
CA MET A 178 -24.91 -10.04 12.53
C MET A 178 -25.77 -9.52 11.37
N PHE A 179 -25.17 -9.32 10.20
CA PHE A 179 -25.84 -8.91 8.97
C PHE A 179 -25.48 -9.87 7.83
N LYS A 180 -26.49 -10.53 7.26
CA LYS A 180 -26.37 -11.31 6.03
C LYS A 180 -27.31 -10.73 4.98
N VAL A 181 -26.73 -10.17 3.92
CA VAL A 181 -27.48 -9.39 2.93
C VAL A 181 -27.28 -9.93 1.51
N LYS A 182 -28.21 -9.55 0.62
CA LYS A 182 -28.11 -9.75 -0.82
C LYS A 182 -28.35 -8.42 -1.53
N ALA A 183 -27.37 -7.52 -1.44
CA ALA A 183 -27.45 -6.13 -1.89
C ALA A 183 -26.38 -5.75 -2.93
N ARG A 184 -26.77 -5.04 -3.99
CA ARG A 184 -25.84 -4.61 -5.06
C ARG A 184 -24.90 -3.49 -4.60
N ARG A 185 -25.41 -2.54 -3.83
CA ARG A 185 -24.68 -1.36 -3.31
C ARG A 185 -24.81 -1.32 -1.80
N VAL A 186 -23.69 -1.25 -1.10
CA VAL A 186 -23.64 -1.31 0.35
C VAL A 186 -22.90 -0.09 0.91
N GLU A 187 -23.45 0.51 1.97
CA GLU A 187 -22.77 1.53 2.78
C GLU A 187 -22.79 1.13 4.26
N ILE A 188 -21.63 1.14 4.93
CA ILE A 188 -21.49 0.90 6.37
C ILE A 188 -20.66 2.02 6.99
N THR A 189 -21.22 2.78 7.94
CA THR A 189 -20.50 3.93 8.50
C THR A 189 -20.65 4.11 10.01
N GLY A 190 -19.58 4.53 10.69
CA GLY A 190 -19.64 5.02 12.08
C GLY A 190 -19.99 3.97 13.13
N ILE A 191 -19.56 2.73 12.95
CA ILE A 191 -19.94 1.60 13.82
C ILE A 191 -18.69 0.97 14.44
N ALA A 192 -18.72 0.77 15.75
CA ALA A 192 -17.86 -0.18 16.42
C ALA A 192 -18.54 -1.54 16.50
N VAL A 193 -17.81 -2.62 16.25
CA VAL A 193 -18.29 -4.00 16.36
C VAL A 193 -17.48 -4.71 17.43
N ASP A 194 -18.17 -5.28 18.41
CA ASP A 194 -17.59 -6.14 19.43
C ASP A 194 -18.08 -7.58 19.24
N GLY A 195 -17.17 -8.44 18.80
CA GLY A 195 -17.47 -9.85 18.54
C GLY A 195 -17.57 -10.71 19.79
N GLU A 196 -17.20 -10.19 20.97
CA GLU A 196 -17.24 -10.89 22.25
C GLU A 196 -16.46 -12.23 22.26
N SER A 197 -15.42 -12.35 21.44
CA SER A 197 -14.38 -13.39 21.59
C SER A 197 -13.27 -12.93 22.54
N SER A 198 -12.54 -13.84 23.15
CA SER A 198 -11.37 -13.49 23.97
C SER A 198 -10.23 -14.47 23.74
N TYR A 199 -9.08 -13.91 23.33
CA TYR A 199 -7.81 -14.62 23.24
C TYR A 199 -7.29 -15.00 24.63
N GLU A 200 -7.36 -14.09 25.60
CA GLU A 200 -6.79 -14.27 26.95
C GLU A 200 -7.45 -15.43 27.71
N THR A 201 -8.75 -15.65 27.49
CA THR A 201 -9.51 -16.73 28.13
C THR A 201 -9.68 -17.95 27.23
N GLY A 202 -9.31 -17.86 25.96
CA GLY A 202 -9.55 -18.89 24.93
C GLY A 202 -11.03 -19.02 24.52
N ALA A 203 -11.92 -18.14 24.98
CA ALA A 203 -13.34 -18.14 24.64
C ALA A 203 -13.58 -17.51 23.26
N VAL A 204 -13.27 -18.26 22.20
CA VAL A 204 -13.40 -17.81 20.81
C VAL A 204 -14.71 -18.32 20.21
N ASN A 205 -15.51 -17.43 19.62
CA ASN A 205 -16.69 -17.78 18.83
C ASN A 205 -16.41 -17.66 17.32
N THR A 206 -17.37 -17.95 16.44
CA THR A 206 -17.21 -17.81 14.98
C THR A 206 -18.26 -16.89 14.34
N LYS A 207 -18.87 -15.98 15.13
CA LYS A 207 -19.85 -15.04 14.61
C LYS A 207 -19.15 -13.91 13.84
N GLY A 208 -19.53 -13.73 12.59
CA GLY A 208 -19.07 -12.63 11.75
C GLY A 208 -19.93 -11.38 11.90
N PHE A 209 -19.46 -10.26 11.35
CA PHE A 209 -20.21 -9.01 11.35
C PHE A 209 -21.11 -8.91 10.11
N PHE A 210 -20.52 -8.85 8.91
CA PHE A 210 -21.24 -8.56 7.69
C PHE A 210 -20.89 -9.54 6.57
N ARG A 211 -21.90 -10.07 5.89
CA ARG A 211 -21.75 -10.88 4.68
C ARG A 211 -22.69 -10.44 3.59
N ASN A 212 -22.16 -10.19 2.40
CA ASN A 212 -22.96 -9.93 1.21
C ASN A 212 -22.81 -11.07 0.21
N ILE A 213 -23.93 -11.68 -0.16
CA ILE A 213 -23.97 -12.87 -1.02
C ILE A 213 -24.36 -12.56 -2.47
N VAL A 214 -24.32 -11.28 -2.88
CA VAL A 214 -24.62 -10.91 -4.28
C VAL A 214 -23.51 -11.39 -5.19
N GLU A 215 -23.89 -12.19 -6.18
CA GLU A 215 -23.02 -12.59 -7.28
C GLU A 215 -23.10 -11.59 -8.42
N GLY A 216 -22.08 -11.57 -9.25
CA GLY A 216 -22.08 -10.79 -10.48
C GLY A 216 -21.83 -9.29 -10.26
N GLY A 217 -21.15 -8.92 -9.18
CA GLY A 217 -20.68 -7.55 -8.93
C GLY A 217 -21.23 -6.89 -7.67
N GLN A 218 -20.39 -6.54 -6.71
CA GLN A 218 -20.73 -5.77 -5.51
C GLN A 218 -20.03 -4.41 -5.45
N TYR A 219 -20.75 -3.39 -4.98
CA TYR A 219 -20.22 -2.07 -4.66
C TYR A 219 -20.29 -1.82 -3.16
N LEU A 220 -19.19 -1.46 -2.52
CA LEU A 220 -19.12 -1.29 -1.08
C LEU A 220 -18.42 0.02 -0.67
N ARG A 221 -19.04 0.76 0.25
CA ARG A 221 -18.39 1.86 0.97
C ARG A 221 -18.43 1.60 2.46
N VAL A 222 -17.25 1.58 3.09
CA VAL A 222 -17.11 1.50 4.55
C VAL A 222 -16.29 2.67 5.06
N SER A 223 -16.76 3.36 6.10
CA SER A 223 -15.95 4.39 6.75
C SER A 223 -16.16 4.48 8.26
N CYS A 224 -15.09 4.81 8.99
CA CYS A 224 -15.13 5.00 10.44
C CYS A 224 -15.68 3.76 11.18
N VAL A 225 -15.12 2.58 10.90
CA VAL A 225 -15.57 1.31 11.50
C VAL A 225 -14.47 0.67 12.34
N THR A 226 -14.81 0.17 13.52
CA THR A 226 -13.87 -0.61 14.34
C THR A 226 -14.35 -2.05 14.50
N PHE A 227 -13.42 -2.98 14.46
CA PHE A 227 -13.63 -4.40 14.69
C PHE A 227 -12.82 -4.81 15.91
N SER A 228 -13.49 -5.23 16.97
CA SER A 228 -12.86 -5.68 18.20
C SER A 228 -13.33 -7.09 18.54
N ASN A 229 -12.43 -7.94 19.00
CA ASN A 229 -12.78 -9.24 19.59
C ASN A 229 -13.64 -10.12 18.64
N LEU A 230 -13.46 -9.98 17.32
CA LEU A 230 -14.21 -10.74 16.33
C LEU A 230 -13.73 -12.19 16.29
N GLY A 231 -14.68 -13.11 16.43
CA GLY A 231 -14.44 -14.54 16.27
C GLY A 231 -14.61 -15.04 14.84
N GLY A 232 -15.60 -14.51 14.12
CA GLY A 232 -15.82 -14.73 12.69
C GLY A 232 -15.35 -13.56 11.83
N ARG A 233 -15.64 -13.63 10.53
CA ARG A 233 -15.17 -12.62 9.56
C ARG A 233 -15.79 -11.25 9.81
N GLY A 234 -15.01 -10.18 9.62
CA GLY A 234 -15.51 -8.80 9.69
C GLY A 234 -16.41 -8.48 8.50
N LEU A 235 -15.81 -8.28 7.33
CA LEU A 235 -16.48 -8.09 6.06
C LEU A 235 -16.23 -9.31 5.18
N ASP A 236 -17.30 -10.01 4.79
CA ASP A 236 -17.27 -11.17 3.90
C ASP A 236 -17.94 -10.81 2.57
N LEU A 237 -17.11 -10.54 1.57
CA LEU A 237 -17.48 -9.97 0.29
C LEU A 237 -17.36 -11.01 -0.83
N LEU A 238 -18.17 -10.84 -1.88
CA LEU A 238 -18.21 -11.71 -3.05
C LEU A 238 -18.22 -10.87 -4.32
N ASP A 239 -17.47 -11.24 -5.35
CA ASP A 239 -17.54 -10.62 -6.69
C ASP A 239 -17.43 -9.08 -6.63
N THR A 240 -16.44 -8.54 -5.91
CA THR A 240 -16.32 -7.08 -5.70
C THR A 240 -15.95 -6.36 -7.00
N LEU A 241 -16.65 -5.27 -7.33
CA LEU A 241 -16.36 -4.40 -8.48
C LEU A 241 -15.69 -3.06 -8.10
N ASP A 242 -16.10 -2.48 -6.98
CA ASP A 242 -15.52 -1.26 -6.39
C ASP A 242 -15.80 -1.30 -4.89
N CYS A 243 -14.75 -1.22 -4.09
CA CYS A 243 -14.84 -1.31 -2.63
C CYS A 243 -13.90 -0.32 -1.98
N LYS A 244 -14.42 0.59 -1.16
CA LYS A 244 -13.62 1.61 -0.47
C LYS A 244 -13.82 1.54 1.03
N ILE A 245 -12.77 1.19 1.75
CA ILE A 245 -12.77 1.00 3.20
C ILE A 245 -11.75 1.96 3.80
N ASP A 246 -12.23 3.02 4.45
CA ASP A 246 -11.42 4.12 4.98
C ASP A 246 -11.60 4.30 6.48
N GLN A 247 -10.54 4.66 7.21
CA GLN A 247 -10.56 4.85 8.66
C GLN A 247 -11.17 3.66 9.40
N TRP A 248 -10.58 2.49 9.17
CA TRP A 248 -11.02 1.26 9.80
C TRP A 248 -9.94 0.67 10.70
N TYR A 249 -10.36 0.07 11.80
CA TYR A 249 -9.45 -0.39 12.84
C TYR A 249 -9.83 -1.79 13.29
N ALA A 250 -8.84 -2.64 13.51
CA ALA A 250 -9.06 -4.00 13.99
C ALA A 250 -8.19 -4.30 15.20
N SER A 251 -8.77 -4.96 16.22
CA SER A 251 -8.05 -5.33 17.43
C SER A 251 -8.52 -6.69 17.94
N LYS A 252 -7.57 -7.59 18.21
CA LYS A 252 -7.84 -8.91 18.82
C LYS A 252 -8.87 -9.74 18.04
N CYS A 253 -8.78 -9.70 16.71
CA CYS A 253 -9.64 -10.50 15.84
C CYS A 253 -9.01 -11.88 15.59
N HIS A 254 -9.81 -12.95 15.62
CA HIS A 254 -9.40 -14.34 15.42
C HIS A 254 -9.65 -14.87 14.01
N ALA A 255 -10.43 -14.15 13.22
CA ALA A 255 -10.69 -14.50 11.83
C ALA A 255 -10.36 -13.31 10.92
N THR A 256 -10.43 -13.54 9.61
CA THR A 256 -10.19 -12.52 8.60
C THR A 256 -11.11 -11.32 8.79
N VAL A 257 -10.54 -10.14 8.95
CA VAL A 257 -11.28 -8.90 9.11
C VAL A 257 -11.85 -8.46 7.77
N ILE A 258 -11.03 -8.44 6.72
CA ILE A 258 -11.45 -8.06 5.36
C ILE A 258 -11.26 -9.28 4.45
N TYR A 259 -12.36 -9.94 4.10
CA TYR A 259 -12.38 -11.14 3.28
C TYR A 259 -13.10 -10.87 1.95
N GLY A 260 -12.47 -11.25 0.85
CA GLY A 260 -13.07 -11.23 -0.47
C GLY A 260 -12.95 -12.59 -1.16
N ALA A 261 -14.02 -12.99 -1.85
CA ALA A 261 -14.05 -14.18 -2.70
C ALA A 261 -14.74 -13.89 -4.03
N TRP A 262 -14.67 -14.85 -4.95
CA TRP A 262 -15.36 -14.82 -6.22
C TRP A 262 -16.26 -16.04 -6.40
N SER A 263 -17.34 -15.89 -7.15
CA SER A 263 -18.37 -16.90 -7.35
C SER A 263 -17.99 -17.97 -8.37
N GLY A 264 -17.04 -17.68 -9.26
CA GLY A 264 -16.71 -18.54 -10.40
C GLY A 264 -17.74 -18.48 -11.53
N ARG A 265 -18.66 -17.51 -11.50
CA ARG A 265 -19.69 -17.36 -12.54
C ARG A 265 -19.04 -17.02 -13.89
N GLU A 266 -19.21 -17.91 -14.87
CA GLU A 266 -18.66 -17.75 -16.23
C GLU A 266 -19.11 -16.44 -16.89
N ALA A 267 -20.39 -16.09 -16.74
CA ALA A 267 -20.95 -14.86 -17.29
C ALA A 267 -20.39 -13.64 -16.54
N GLY A 268 -19.43 -12.95 -17.16
CA GLY A 268 -18.70 -11.81 -16.60
C GLY A 268 -17.33 -12.18 -16.02
N SER A 269 -16.89 -13.43 -16.14
CA SER A 269 -15.59 -13.92 -15.65
C SER A 269 -15.35 -13.58 -14.18
N TRP A 270 -16.28 -13.97 -13.31
CA TRP A 270 -16.19 -13.72 -11.87
C TRP A 270 -15.23 -14.69 -11.21
N ASP A 271 -13.94 -14.58 -11.55
CA ASP A 271 -12.83 -15.39 -11.03
C ASP A 271 -11.83 -14.59 -10.20
N HIS A 272 -12.17 -13.32 -9.88
CA HIS A 272 -11.32 -12.33 -9.22
C HIS A 272 -12.14 -11.20 -8.54
N LEU A 273 -11.43 -10.30 -7.85
CA LEU A 273 -11.99 -9.10 -7.21
C LEU A 273 -11.43 -7.85 -7.91
N THR A 274 -12.16 -6.74 -7.92
CA THR A 274 -11.77 -5.52 -8.63
C THR A 274 -11.88 -4.27 -7.74
N ALA A 275 -10.94 -3.34 -7.92
CA ALA A 275 -10.95 -1.98 -7.39
C ALA A 275 -11.23 -1.86 -5.88
N ILE A 276 -10.45 -2.59 -5.09
CA ILE A 276 -10.46 -2.48 -3.63
C ILE A 276 -9.45 -1.41 -3.19
N GLU A 277 -9.92 -0.42 -2.45
CA GLU A 277 -9.12 0.60 -1.78
C GLU A 277 -9.25 0.43 -0.26
N LEU A 278 -8.14 0.10 0.41
CA LEU A 278 -8.05 0.11 1.87
C LEU A 278 -7.17 1.29 2.29
N SER A 279 -7.72 2.20 3.09
CA SER A 279 -7.01 3.42 3.48
C SER A 279 -7.15 3.78 4.96
N ASN A 280 -6.10 4.37 5.51
CA ASN A 280 -6.05 4.91 6.87
C ASN A 280 -6.44 3.89 7.95
N PHE A 281 -5.80 2.72 7.93
CA PHE A 281 -6.16 1.60 8.80
C PHE A 281 -5.08 1.19 9.77
N ASN A 282 -5.48 0.58 10.87
CA ASN A 282 -4.57 -0.04 11.83
C ASN A 282 -5.14 -1.38 12.32
N ILE A 283 -4.35 -2.44 12.24
CA ILE A 283 -4.66 -3.78 12.73
C ILE A 283 -3.70 -4.11 13.87
N GLN A 284 -4.23 -4.43 15.04
CA GLN A 284 -3.48 -4.81 16.22
C GLN A 284 -3.82 -6.24 16.65
N SER A 285 -2.80 -7.06 16.89
CA SER A 285 -2.98 -8.34 17.59
C SER A 285 -4.01 -9.26 16.90
N GLY A 286 -3.92 -9.43 15.58
CA GLY A 286 -4.73 -10.43 14.86
C GLY A 286 -4.20 -11.86 15.03
N TYR A 287 -5.10 -12.84 15.10
CA TYR A 287 -4.79 -14.24 15.41
C TYR A 287 -5.34 -15.22 14.35
N ASP A 288 -4.75 -16.42 14.29
CA ASP A 288 -5.23 -17.65 13.61
C ASP A 288 -5.33 -17.61 12.06
N LYS A 289 -5.98 -16.59 11.50
CA LYS A 289 -6.30 -16.43 10.07
C LYS A 289 -5.65 -15.18 9.46
N PRO A 290 -5.48 -15.10 8.13
CA PRO A 290 -5.03 -13.88 7.48
C PRO A 290 -6.00 -12.74 7.80
N MET A 291 -5.52 -11.61 8.33
CA MET A 291 -6.39 -10.49 8.71
C MET A 291 -7.01 -9.80 7.49
N ILE A 292 -6.27 -9.71 6.39
CA ILE A 292 -6.75 -9.29 5.07
C ILE A 292 -6.59 -10.48 4.13
N ASP A 293 -7.66 -10.99 3.53
CA ASP A 293 -7.58 -12.07 2.54
C ASP A 293 -8.32 -11.62 1.28
N LEU A 294 -7.55 -11.11 0.33
CA LEU A 294 -7.99 -10.44 -0.89
C LEU A 294 -7.18 -10.95 -2.08
N GLN A 295 -7.10 -12.28 -2.20
CA GLN A 295 -6.48 -12.94 -3.34
C GLN A 295 -7.17 -12.54 -4.65
N ARG A 296 -6.39 -12.50 -5.74
CA ARG A 296 -6.86 -12.09 -7.08
C ARG A 296 -7.56 -10.73 -7.11
N ALA A 297 -7.24 -9.82 -6.19
CA ALA A 297 -7.78 -8.48 -6.23
C ALA A 297 -6.95 -7.59 -7.17
N THR A 298 -7.58 -7.09 -8.25
CA THR A 298 -6.90 -6.32 -9.29
C THR A 298 -7.29 -4.84 -9.28
N GLN A 299 -6.40 -3.98 -9.79
CA GLN A 299 -6.57 -2.52 -9.76
C GLN A 299 -6.82 -1.95 -8.35
N CYS A 300 -6.10 -2.49 -7.36
CA CYS A 300 -6.34 -2.21 -5.94
C CYS A 300 -5.30 -1.27 -5.34
N ILE A 301 -5.65 -0.64 -4.21
CA ILE A 301 -4.83 0.36 -3.52
C ILE A 301 -4.80 0.08 -2.01
N LEU A 302 -3.60 0.09 -1.43
CA LEU A 302 -3.38 0.23 0.00
C LEU A 302 -2.76 1.60 0.28
N HIS A 303 -3.34 2.37 1.18
CA HIS A 303 -2.84 3.70 1.51
C HIS A 303 -2.81 3.98 3.01
N ASN A 304 -1.63 4.30 3.56
CA ASN A 304 -1.45 4.66 4.97
C ASN A 304 -2.04 3.58 5.92
N GLY A 305 -1.49 2.38 5.83
CA GLY A 305 -1.93 1.20 6.58
C GLY A 305 -0.89 0.71 7.57
N TRP A 306 -1.34 0.22 8.73
CA TRP A 306 -0.47 -0.36 9.76
C TRP A 306 -1.00 -1.74 10.17
N ILE A 307 -0.13 -2.74 10.22
CA ILE A 307 -0.42 -4.08 10.71
C ILE A 307 0.64 -4.47 11.72
N GLU A 308 0.23 -4.60 12.97
CA GLU A 308 1.13 -4.69 14.13
C GLU A 308 0.77 -5.89 15.00
N HIS A 309 1.81 -6.56 15.51
CA HIS A 309 1.71 -7.66 16.47
C HIS A 309 0.74 -8.78 16.03
N THR A 310 0.61 -8.98 14.72
CA THR A 310 -0.40 -9.85 14.12
C THR A 310 0.24 -11.14 13.63
N GLU A 311 -0.33 -12.29 13.97
CA GLU A 311 0.23 -13.59 13.59
C GLU A 311 0.28 -13.76 12.07
N ASN A 312 -0.80 -13.38 11.37
CA ASN A 312 -0.92 -13.49 9.93
C ASN A 312 -1.50 -12.19 9.33
N PRO A 313 -0.63 -11.31 8.79
CA PRO A 313 -1.06 -10.02 8.22
C PRO A 313 -2.11 -10.15 7.11
N GLY A 314 -1.98 -11.16 6.25
CA GLY A 314 -2.90 -11.31 5.15
C GLY A 314 -2.38 -12.12 3.96
N ASP A 315 -3.21 -12.15 2.92
CA ASP A 315 -2.95 -12.72 1.61
C ASP A 315 -3.51 -11.82 0.50
N LEU A 316 -2.61 -11.32 -0.34
CA LEU A 316 -2.86 -10.48 -1.52
C LEU A 316 -2.40 -11.17 -2.81
N SER A 317 -2.16 -12.49 -2.75
CA SER A 317 -1.58 -13.26 -3.85
C SER A 317 -2.40 -13.17 -5.14
N ASN A 318 -1.72 -13.21 -6.28
CA ASN A 318 -2.27 -13.02 -7.63
C ASN A 318 -2.99 -11.66 -7.85
N GLY A 319 -2.83 -10.70 -6.92
CA GLY A 319 -3.43 -9.38 -7.04
C GLY A 319 -2.65 -8.40 -7.91
N GLU A 320 -3.19 -7.20 -8.05
CA GLU A 320 -2.53 -6.00 -8.58
C GLU A 320 -2.76 -4.85 -7.61
N TRP A 321 -1.68 -4.39 -6.98
CA TRP A 321 -1.74 -3.46 -5.86
C TRP A 321 -0.77 -2.30 -6.01
N VAL A 322 -1.29 -1.08 -5.84
CA VAL A 322 -0.49 0.08 -5.48
C VAL A 322 -0.47 0.19 -3.96
N ILE A 323 0.71 0.01 -3.36
CA ILE A 323 0.92 0.08 -1.93
C ILE A 323 1.68 1.37 -1.62
N ASN A 324 1.03 2.29 -0.93
CA ASN A 324 1.63 3.56 -0.53
C ASN A 324 1.57 3.72 0.99
N THR A 325 2.74 3.71 1.63
CA THR A 325 2.89 3.85 3.09
C THR A 325 2.18 2.71 3.84
N LEU A 326 2.75 1.51 3.77
CA LEU A 326 2.33 0.34 4.55
C LEU A 326 3.39 0.05 5.62
N SER A 327 2.96 -0.14 6.87
CA SER A 327 3.82 -0.55 7.98
C SER A 327 3.46 -1.96 8.43
N LEU A 328 4.46 -2.84 8.46
CA LEU A 328 4.37 -4.21 8.96
C LEU A 328 5.32 -4.34 10.16
N GLU A 329 4.79 -4.41 11.39
CA GLU A 329 5.61 -4.40 12.60
C GLU A 329 5.33 -5.57 13.54
N GLY A 330 6.35 -6.38 13.81
CA GLY A 330 6.28 -7.47 14.80
C GLY A 330 5.27 -8.56 14.44
N ASN A 331 5.09 -8.83 13.15
CA ASN A 331 4.15 -9.83 12.65
C ASN A 331 4.73 -11.25 12.68
N GLY A 332 3.89 -12.25 12.93
CA GLY A 332 4.30 -13.66 13.04
C GLY A 332 4.68 -14.29 11.69
N LYS A 333 4.06 -13.82 10.60
CA LYS A 333 4.26 -14.27 9.21
C LYS A 333 4.41 -13.06 8.29
N PRO A 334 5.06 -13.19 7.13
CA PRO A 334 5.03 -12.15 6.11
C PRO A 334 3.61 -11.98 5.54
N LEU A 335 3.33 -10.82 4.97
CA LEU A 335 2.14 -10.62 4.14
C LEU A 335 2.33 -11.38 2.82
N ALA A 336 1.48 -12.37 2.56
CA ALA A 336 1.59 -13.19 1.35
C ALA A 336 1.20 -12.37 0.11
N CYS A 337 2.10 -12.30 -0.85
CA CYS A 337 1.97 -11.56 -2.11
C CYS A 337 2.46 -12.42 -3.29
N HIS A 338 2.17 -13.72 -3.27
CA HIS A 338 2.66 -14.64 -4.29
C HIS A 338 2.07 -14.31 -5.65
N TYR A 339 2.91 -14.24 -6.68
CA TYR A 339 2.51 -13.81 -8.04
C TYR A 339 1.72 -12.47 -8.07
N ALA A 340 1.89 -11.61 -7.05
CA ALA A 340 1.22 -10.32 -7.02
C ALA A 340 2.01 -9.29 -7.83
N ARG A 341 1.27 -8.43 -8.55
CA ARG A 341 1.82 -7.32 -9.31
C ARG A 341 1.81 -6.07 -8.44
N LEU A 342 2.98 -5.65 -7.97
CA LEU A 342 3.07 -4.64 -6.91
C LEU A 342 3.77 -3.38 -7.39
N THR A 343 3.17 -2.22 -7.12
CA THR A 343 3.87 -0.93 -7.10
C THR A 343 3.93 -0.44 -5.67
N ILE A 344 5.12 -0.43 -5.08
CA ILE A 344 5.33 -0.18 -3.65
C ILE A 344 6.06 1.15 -3.47
N ILE A 345 5.55 1.97 -2.56
CA ILE A 345 6.13 3.26 -2.18
C ILE A 345 6.11 3.37 -0.65
N ALA A 346 7.27 3.61 -0.05
CA ALA A 346 7.43 3.84 1.39
C ALA A 346 6.92 2.68 2.28
N LEU A 347 7.42 1.47 2.05
CA LEU A 347 7.17 0.32 2.90
C LEU A 347 8.05 0.38 4.17
N ASN A 348 7.41 0.29 5.33
CA ASN A 348 8.09 0.18 6.63
C ASN A 348 7.96 -1.27 7.15
N VAL A 349 9.09 -1.92 7.41
CA VAL A 349 9.13 -3.29 7.95
C VAL A 349 9.98 -3.31 9.21
N GLN A 350 9.37 -3.71 10.33
CA GLN A 350 10.02 -3.89 11.62
C GLN A 350 9.72 -5.30 12.18
N GLY A 351 10.69 -5.97 12.79
CA GLY A 351 10.45 -7.30 13.41
C GLY A 351 10.47 -8.49 12.43
N ALA A 352 11.36 -8.45 11.44
CA ALA A 352 11.74 -9.52 10.50
C ALA A 352 10.77 -9.88 9.35
N ASN A 353 9.45 -9.90 9.55
CA ASN A 353 8.52 -10.33 8.51
C ASN A 353 7.93 -9.16 7.70
N GLY A 354 8.34 -9.05 6.43
CA GLY A 354 7.84 -8.07 5.46
C GLY A 354 6.82 -8.65 4.47
N LEU A 355 7.02 -8.39 3.19
CA LEU A 355 6.24 -8.99 2.10
C LEU A 355 6.88 -10.30 1.65
N ASP A 356 6.08 -11.32 1.36
CA ASP A 356 6.52 -12.52 0.66
C ASP A 356 6.05 -12.46 -0.80
N THR A 357 6.97 -12.12 -1.70
CA THR A 357 6.72 -12.01 -3.14
C THR A 357 7.21 -13.24 -3.91
N SER A 358 7.40 -14.38 -3.24
CA SER A 358 7.86 -15.61 -3.88
C SER A 358 6.80 -16.21 -4.82
N GLU A 359 7.24 -17.04 -5.75
CA GLU A 359 6.39 -17.79 -6.68
C GLU A 359 5.83 -19.08 -6.03
N ALA A 360 5.18 -18.95 -4.87
CA ALA A 360 4.55 -20.07 -4.19
C ALA A 360 3.07 -20.21 -4.57
N GLY A 361 2.56 -21.44 -4.62
CA GLY A 361 1.16 -21.73 -4.92
C GLY A 361 0.84 -21.77 -6.42
N GLU A 362 -0.43 -21.49 -6.76
CA GLU A 362 -0.92 -21.49 -8.14
C GLU A 362 -0.93 -20.07 -8.70
N ARG A 363 -0.28 -19.89 -9.85
CA ARG A 363 -0.35 -18.65 -10.63
C ARG A 363 -1.66 -18.58 -11.40
N TRP A 364 -2.39 -17.49 -11.25
CA TRP A 364 -3.65 -17.22 -11.95
C TRP A 364 -3.42 -16.66 -13.36
N LEU A 365 -2.56 -15.66 -13.48
CA LEU A 365 -2.31 -14.96 -14.75
C LEU A 365 -1.11 -15.53 -15.52
N SER A 366 -0.91 -15.01 -16.74
CA SER A 366 0.24 -15.35 -17.57
C SER A 366 1.54 -14.83 -16.96
N VAL A 367 2.65 -15.55 -17.18
CA VAL A 367 4.01 -15.11 -16.79
C VAL A 367 4.40 -13.73 -17.33
N TYR A 368 3.77 -13.30 -18.43
CA TYR A 368 4.05 -12.01 -19.04
C TYR A 368 3.45 -10.83 -18.26
N GLU A 369 2.55 -11.09 -17.31
CA GLU A 369 1.94 -10.08 -16.46
C GLU A 369 2.69 -9.89 -15.14
N ASP A 370 3.60 -10.82 -14.79
CA ASP A 370 4.34 -10.79 -13.53
C ASP A 370 5.31 -9.60 -13.48
N GLY A 371 5.53 -9.07 -12.27
CA GLY A 371 6.50 -8.00 -12.05
C GLY A 371 6.19 -7.16 -10.81
N THR A 372 7.23 -6.55 -10.26
CA THR A 372 7.11 -5.62 -9.12
C THR A 372 7.99 -4.40 -9.31
N THR A 373 7.58 -3.27 -8.76
CA THR A 373 8.37 -2.05 -8.69
C THR A 373 8.30 -1.51 -7.28
N HIS A 374 9.46 -1.35 -6.64
CA HIS A 374 9.60 -0.87 -5.27
C HIS A 374 10.42 0.42 -5.27
N ILE A 375 9.77 1.53 -4.93
CA ILE A 375 10.33 2.88 -4.95
C ILE A 375 10.46 3.38 -3.52
N GLU A 376 11.69 3.70 -3.12
CA GLU A 376 12.02 4.13 -1.77
C GLU A 376 12.92 5.36 -1.79
N ASN A 377 12.99 6.05 -0.66
CA ASN A 377 13.93 7.18 -0.49
C ASN A 377 15.40 6.75 -0.64
N TYR A 378 15.71 5.46 -0.48
CA TYR A 378 17.05 4.90 -0.58
C TYR A 378 17.33 4.16 -1.90
N GLY A 379 16.36 4.06 -2.82
CA GLY A 379 16.59 3.40 -4.11
C GLY A 379 15.31 2.94 -4.80
N VAL A 380 15.49 2.32 -5.97
CA VAL A 380 14.40 1.71 -6.74
C VAL A 380 14.80 0.30 -7.15
N ASN A 381 13.93 -0.68 -6.88
CA ASN A 381 14.06 -2.06 -7.33
C ASN A 381 12.97 -2.34 -8.38
N ILE A 382 13.36 -2.70 -9.60
CA ILE A 382 12.44 -2.94 -10.73
C ILE A 382 12.62 -4.38 -11.19
N HIS A 383 11.60 -5.20 -10.96
CA HIS A 383 11.50 -6.55 -11.53
C HIS A 383 10.71 -6.46 -12.84
N GLY A 384 11.35 -5.88 -13.86
CA GLY A 384 10.72 -5.52 -15.12
C GLY A 384 11.67 -4.76 -16.04
N SER A 385 11.14 -4.07 -17.04
CA SER A 385 11.92 -3.28 -17.98
C SER A 385 12.14 -1.84 -17.49
N LEU A 386 13.28 -1.25 -17.86
CA LEU A 386 13.60 0.16 -17.67
C LEU A 386 14.03 0.74 -19.03
N SER A 387 13.45 1.88 -19.40
CA SER A 387 13.82 2.64 -20.60
C SER A 387 13.97 4.12 -20.27
N TYR A 388 14.94 4.78 -20.88
CA TYR A 388 15.25 6.20 -20.67
C TYR A 388 15.85 6.82 -21.93
N ASP A 389 15.64 8.12 -22.15
CA ASP A 389 16.21 8.84 -23.30
C ASP A 389 17.72 9.04 -23.16
N TYR A 390 18.18 9.39 -21.96
CA TYR A 390 19.60 9.55 -21.64
C TYR A 390 19.84 9.34 -20.13
N LEU A 391 21.04 8.84 -19.80
CA LEU A 391 21.49 8.69 -18.41
C LEU A 391 22.34 9.91 -18.03
N SER A 392 22.08 10.50 -16.86
CA SER A 392 22.85 11.63 -16.36
C SER A 392 23.06 11.60 -14.85
N ASN A 393 23.95 12.47 -14.36
CA ASN A 393 24.19 12.72 -12.94
C ASN A 393 23.96 14.21 -12.63
N LEU A 394 23.38 14.51 -11.46
CA LEU A 394 23.12 15.87 -10.98
C LEU A 394 24.40 16.64 -10.63
N LYS A 395 25.49 15.94 -10.27
CA LYS A 395 26.78 16.54 -9.93
C LYS A 395 27.84 16.25 -11.00
N SER A 396 28.81 17.16 -11.12
CA SER A 396 29.94 17.03 -12.04
C SER A 396 31.16 17.78 -11.49
N MET A 397 32.36 17.33 -11.88
CA MET A 397 33.60 18.07 -11.66
C MET A 397 33.93 18.91 -12.91
N ASP A 398 34.24 20.19 -12.74
CA ASP A 398 34.50 21.12 -13.85
C ASP A 398 35.89 21.75 -13.68
N ASN A 399 36.80 21.41 -14.58
CA ASN A 399 38.16 21.95 -14.64
C ASN A 399 38.46 22.56 -16.03
N ARG A 400 37.73 23.61 -16.40
CA ARG A 400 38.04 24.45 -17.57
C ARG A 400 39.20 25.43 -17.33
N ALA A 401 40.24 24.99 -16.63
CA ALA A 401 41.45 25.77 -16.37
C ALA A 401 42.64 25.23 -17.18
N GLU A 402 43.70 26.05 -17.30
CA GLU A 402 44.93 25.70 -18.03
C GLU A 402 45.75 24.58 -17.39
N SER A 403 45.53 24.29 -16.11
CA SER A 403 46.21 23.24 -15.36
C SER A 403 45.25 22.17 -14.89
N ALA A 404 45.74 20.94 -14.78
CA ALA A 404 45.03 19.85 -14.13
C ALA A 404 44.83 20.15 -12.64
N ALA A 405 43.74 19.67 -12.06
CA ALA A 405 43.42 19.92 -10.65
C ALA A 405 42.80 18.70 -9.97
N TRP A 406 43.13 18.50 -8.69
CA TRP A 406 42.53 17.45 -7.87
C TRP A 406 41.12 17.81 -7.43
N PHE A 407 40.24 16.82 -7.50
CA PHE A 407 38.87 16.84 -6.99
C PHE A 407 38.65 15.61 -6.13
N LEU A 408 37.89 15.77 -5.05
CA LEU A 408 37.29 14.65 -4.34
C LEU A 408 35.98 14.29 -5.06
N LEU A 409 35.92 13.09 -5.62
CA LEU A 409 34.68 12.55 -6.19
C LEU A 409 33.68 12.29 -5.06
N GLY A 410 34.12 11.59 -4.02
CA GLY A 410 33.33 11.25 -2.86
C GLY A 410 33.97 10.13 -2.05
N GLU A 411 33.21 9.61 -1.10
CA GLU A 411 33.61 8.51 -0.22
C GLU A 411 32.68 7.32 -0.42
N ILE A 412 33.22 6.12 -0.44
CA ILE A 412 32.47 4.87 -0.50
C ILE A 412 32.58 4.09 0.80
N GLU A 413 31.55 3.31 1.11
CA GLU A 413 31.55 2.27 2.13
C GLU A 413 31.25 0.94 1.44
N ALA A 414 32.24 0.04 1.40
CA ALA A 414 32.19 -1.23 0.67
C ALA A 414 32.10 -2.40 1.66
N GLY A 415 30.92 -2.64 2.24
CA GLY A 415 30.72 -3.47 3.44
C GLY A 415 31.38 -4.87 3.46
N ASP A 416 31.51 -5.52 2.30
CA ASP A 416 32.04 -6.89 2.19
C ASP A 416 33.42 -6.96 1.52
N TYR A 417 34.23 -7.96 1.89
CA TYR A 417 35.59 -8.17 1.35
C TYR A 417 35.63 -8.63 -0.11
N THR A 418 34.47 -8.82 -0.74
CA THR A 418 34.34 -9.16 -2.17
C THR A 418 33.65 -8.07 -2.96
N THR A 419 33.38 -6.91 -2.33
CA THR A 419 32.78 -5.77 -3.00
C THR A 419 33.71 -5.25 -4.09
N GLN A 420 33.23 -5.25 -5.32
CA GLN A 420 33.81 -4.59 -6.47
C GLN A 420 32.98 -3.36 -6.80
N VAL A 421 33.65 -2.25 -7.07
CA VAL A 421 33.03 -1.00 -7.50
C VAL A 421 33.65 -0.58 -8.83
N GLN A 422 32.84 -0.30 -9.83
CA GLN A 422 33.31 0.32 -11.06
C GLN A 422 32.77 1.75 -11.14
N ILE A 423 33.66 2.68 -11.51
CA ILE A 423 33.32 4.09 -11.65
C ILE A 423 33.66 4.50 -13.07
N GLN A 424 32.64 4.70 -13.89
CA GLN A 424 32.77 5.20 -15.25
C GLN A 424 32.71 6.73 -15.24
N LEU A 425 33.78 7.36 -15.73
CA LEU A 425 33.84 8.79 -15.97
C LEU A 425 33.50 9.08 -17.42
N VAL A 426 32.50 9.94 -17.64
CA VAL A 426 32.07 10.38 -18.97
C VAL A 426 32.43 11.85 -19.13
N ALA A 427 33.49 12.10 -19.90
CA ALA A 427 33.93 13.39 -20.41
C ALA A 427 35.15 13.17 -21.33
N SER A 428 35.49 14.19 -22.12
CA SER A 428 36.72 14.25 -22.90
C SER A 428 37.54 15.47 -22.44
N ALA A 429 38.86 15.32 -22.38
CA ALA A 429 39.76 16.43 -22.11
C ALA A 429 39.91 17.33 -23.34
N THR A 430 40.01 18.64 -23.09
CA THR A 430 40.07 19.70 -24.11
C THR A 430 38.78 19.86 -24.93
N TYR A 431 38.54 21.06 -25.46
CA TYR A 431 37.34 21.36 -26.27
C TYR A 431 37.60 22.33 -27.43
N ASN A 432 38.88 22.62 -27.73
CA ASN A 432 39.26 23.80 -28.51
C ASN A 432 39.61 23.54 -30.00
N THR A 433 39.95 22.32 -30.43
CA THR A 433 40.26 22.05 -31.86
C THR A 433 40.37 20.55 -32.18
N TRP A 434 39.73 20.09 -33.25
CA TRP A 434 39.91 18.77 -33.89
C TRP A 434 40.27 18.99 -35.35
N THR A 435 41.47 18.58 -35.81
CA THR A 435 41.95 19.06 -37.12
C THR A 435 42.43 18.01 -38.12
N GLU A 436 42.74 16.75 -37.74
CA GLU A 436 43.20 15.73 -38.71
C GLU A 436 42.87 14.29 -38.24
N THR A 437 43.00 13.32 -39.16
CA THR A 437 42.95 11.89 -38.83
C THR A 437 44.04 11.54 -37.83
N GLN A 438 43.66 10.85 -36.75
CA GLN A 438 44.60 10.42 -35.71
C GLN A 438 45.57 9.34 -36.24
N THR A 439 46.88 9.59 -36.16
CA THR A 439 47.95 8.63 -36.53
C THR A 439 48.79 8.18 -35.32
N ASP A 440 48.62 8.82 -34.17
CA ASP A 440 49.25 8.54 -32.87
C ASP A 440 48.34 9.07 -31.74
N TYR A 441 48.69 8.89 -30.46
CA TYR A 441 47.95 9.46 -29.34
C TYR A 441 47.79 10.99 -29.48
N THR A 442 46.56 11.49 -29.28
CA THR A 442 46.27 12.93 -29.20
C THR A 442 45.14 13.20 -28.21
N GLY A 443 45.29 14.26 -27.42
CA GLY A 443 44.20 14.78 -26.57
C GLY A 443 43.16 15.60 -27.35
N LYS A 444 43.36 15.81 -28.66
CA LYS A 444 42.46 16.57 -29.54
C LYS A 444 41.45 15.66 -30.24
N THR A 445 40.68 14.90 -29.46
CA THR A 445 39.67 13.97 -29.96
C THR A 445 38.37 14.11 -29.14
N PRO A 446 37.19 13.99 -29.77
CA PRO A 446 35.93 13.93 -29.02
C PRO A 446 35.78 12.62 -28.22
N GLU A 447 36.58 11.59 -28.52
CA GLU A 447 36.63 10.38 -27.70
C GLU A 447 37.17 10.71 -26.31
N GLY A 448 36.55 10.17 -25.27
CA GLY A 448 36.99 10.44 -23.90
C GLY A 448 36.24 9.60 -22.89
N GLY A 449 36.98 9.07 -21.93
CA GLY A 449 36.42 8.37 -20.79
C GLY A 449 37.52 7.84 -19.89
N ALA A 450 37.15 7.52 -18.67
CA ALA A 450 38.00 6.76 -17.78
C ALA A 450 37.16 5.76 -16.98
N LEU A 451 37.76 4.63 -16.64
CA LEU A 451 37.13 3.58 -15.84
C LEU A 451 38.02 3.31 -14.64
N LEU A 452 37.50 3.53 -13.44
CA LEU A 452 38.13 3.06 -12.21
C LEU A 452 37.50 1.72 -11.83
N SER A 453 38.31 0.75 -11.47
CA SER A 453 37.90 -0.54 -10.92
C SER A 453 38.49 -0.66 -9.52
N LEU A 454 37.62 -0.64 -8.51
CA LEU A 454 37.98 -0.71 -7.10
C LEU A 454 37.52 -2.04 -6.52
N GLN A 455 38.24 -2.52 -5.51
CA GLN A 455 37.88 -3.70 -4.75
C GLN A 455 38.19 -3.49 -3.27
N ASN A 456 37.26 -3.89 -2.39
CA ASN A 456 37.59 -4.06 -0.98
C ASN A 456 38.41 -5.33 -0.82
N ILE A 457 39.66 -5.19 -0.39
CA ILE A 457 40.60 -6.29 -0.15
C ILE A 457 40.81 -6.37 1.36
N ASN A 458 40.07 -7.29 2.01
CA ASN A 458 40.20 -7.57 3.44
C ASN A 458 40.11 -6.30 4.33
N GLY A 459 39.16 -5.43 4.01
CA GLY A 459 38.90 -4.19 4.76
C GLY A 459 39.59 -2.95 4.22
N THR A 460 40.45 -3.08 3.21
CA THR A 460 41.16 -1.97 2.57
C THR A 460 40.75 -1.86 1.12
N VAL A 461 40.25 -0.71 0.68
CA VAL A 461 39.89 -0.51 -0.72
C VAL A 461 41.11 -0.07 -1.52
N GLY A 462 41.39 -0.79 -2.60
CA GLY A 462 42.35 -0.40 -3.62
C GLY A 462 41.76 -0.58 -5.01
N GLY A 463 42.50 -0.20 -6.04
CA GLY A 463 42.03 -0.39 -7.40
C GLY A 463 43.04 -0.11 -8.49
N SER A 464 42.50 0.02 -9.69
CA SER A 464 43.20 0.45 -10.88
C SER A 464 42.28 1.32 -11.73
N TRP A 465 42.86 2.08 -12.65
CA TRP A 465 42.10 2.87 -13.60
C TRP A 465 42.69 2.81 -15.01
N SER A 466 41.83 3.00 -15.99
CA SER A 466 42.19 3.08 -17.40
C SER A 466 41.47 4.25 -18.07
N ALA A 467 41.96 4.66 -19.23
CA ALA A 467 41.34 5.71 -20.02
C ALA A 467 41.20 5.34 -21.50
N THR A 468 40.27 6.04 -22.17
CA THR A 468 40.03 5.97 -23.61
C THR A 468 40.02 7.39 -24.20
N GLY A 469 40.50 7.53 -25.44
CA GLY A 469 40.57 8.81 -26.14
C GLY A 469 41.34 9.89 -25.35
N ALA A 470 40.79 11.10 -25.34
CA ALA A 470 41.28 12.20 -24.51
C ALA A 470 40.79 12.03 -23.06
N SER A 471 41.60 11.34 -22.26
CA SER A 471 41.30 11.02 -20.86
C SER A 471 40.87 12.26 -20.05
N PRO A 472 39.72 12.23 -19.36
CA PRO A 472 39.27 13.35 -18.53
C PRO A 472 40.06 13.49 -17.22
N ILE A 473 40.88 12.49 -16.86
CA ILE A 473 41.75 12.50 -15.68
C ILE A 473 43.19 12.19 -16.07
N VAL A 474 44.13 12.72 -15.30
CA VAL A 474 45.57 12.44 -15.45
C VAL A 474 46.14 11.63 -14.28
N ALA A 475 45.39 11.51 -13.18
CA ALA A 475 45.73 10.66 -12.04
C ALA A 475 44.47 10.34 -11.24
N ALA A 476 44.51 9.23 -10.50
CA ALA A 476 43.51 8.86 -9.53
C ALA A 476 44.21 8.38 -8.24
N TYR A 477 43.63 8.70 -7.10
CA TYR A 477 44.09 8.21 -5.81
C TYR A 477 42.91 7.72 -4.99
N VAL A 478 43.06 6.53 -4.41
CA VAL A 478 42.09 5.95 -3.48
C VAL A 478 42.73 5.98 -2.11
N GLU A 479 42.20 6.81 -1.23
CA GLU A 479 42.63 6.90 0.17
C GLU A 479 41.85 5.86 0.98
N PRO A 480 42.48 4.76 1.45
CA PRO A 480 41.78 3.79 2.27
C PRO A 480 41.49 4.39 3.65
N GLY A 481 40.24 4.26 4.09
CA GLY A 481 39.78 4.66 5.42
C GLY A 481 39.62 3.48 6.37
N SER A 482 39.09 3.75 7.56
CA SER A 482 38.63 2.71 8.49
C SER A 482 37.32 2.06 8.02
N ASN A 483 37.01 0.86 8.50
CA ASN A 483 35.70 0.21 8.36
C ASN A 483 35.21 0.06 6.90
N ASN A 484 36.06 -0.47 6.02
CA ASN A 484 35.74 -0.68 4.60
C ASN A 484 35.42 0.61 3.82
N MET A 485 35.81 1.77 4.33
CA MET A 485 35.59 3.05 3.67
C MET A 485 36.79 3.46 2.81
N ALA A 486 36.55 4.26 1.77
CA ALA A 486 37.63 4.92 1.03
C ALA A 486 37.20 6.21 0.35
N LYS A 487 38.08 7.20 0.32
CA LYS A 487 37.88 8.44 -0.45
C LYS A 487 38.51 8.32 -1.83
N ILE A 488 37.83 8.84 -2.83
CA ILE A 488 38.24 8.75 -4.23
C ILE A 488 38.59 10.14 -4.73
N TYR A 489 39.87 10.36 -5.00
CA TYR A 489 40.41 11.59 -5.56
C TYR A 489 40.76 11.40 -7.02
N LEU A 490 40.43 12.41 -7.84
CA LEU A 490 40.66 12.42 -9.27
C LEU A 490 41.37 13.72 -9.66
N LYS A 491 42.50 13.62 -10.36
CA LYS A 491 43.17 14.77 -10.96
C LYS A 491 42.58 15.01 -12.34
N ILE A 492 41.62 15.91 -12.43
CA ILE A 492 40.90 16.24 -13.65
C ILE A 492 41.85 16.98 -14.60
N ALA A 493 41.90 16.57 -15.86
CA ALA A 493 42.78 17.14 -16.88
C ALA A 493 42.48 18.63 -17.12
N ALA A 494 43.45 19.37 -17.64
CA ALA A 494 43.26 20.76 -18.06
C ALA A 494 42.15 20.86 -19.12
N TRP A 495 41.41 21.97 -19.12
CA TRP A 495 40.35 22.24 -20.09
C TRP A 495 39.29 21.13 -20.20
N THR A 496 38.89 20.51 -19.07
CA THR A 496 37.92 19.43 -19.03
C THR A 496 36.67 19.88 -18.27
N GLY A 497 35.54 20.00 -18.97
CA GLY A 497 34.27 20.40 -18.37
C GLY A 497 33.39 19.20 -18.01
N TYR A 498 32.56 19.37 -16.99
CA TYR A 498 31.43 18.49 -16.65
C TYR A 498 31.76 16.98 -16.58
N VAL A 499 32.86 16.60 -15.94
CA VAL A 499 33.18 15.19 -15.70
C VAL A 499 32.12 14.59 -14.77
N LYS A 500 31.33 13.65 -15.32
CA LYS A 500 30.29 12.92 -14.57
C LYS A 500 30.75 11.51 -14.28
N ALA A 501 30.44 11.03 -13.08
CA ALA A 501 30.75 9.67 -12.64
C ALA A 501 29.47 8.83 -12.51
N TYR A 502 29.52 7.60 -13.00
CA TYR A 502 28.50 6.56 -12.85
C TYR A 502 29.11 5.37 -12.13
N ILE A 503 28.39 4.85 -11.13
CA ILE A 503 28.90 3.81 -10.24
C ILE A 503 28.08 2.54 -10.43
N THR A 504 28.75 1.41 -10.59
CA THR A 504 28.17 0.07 -10.49
C THR A 504 28.91 -0.74 -9.44
N THR A 505 28.21 -1.67 -8.79
CA THR A 505 28.76 -2.47 -7.69
C THR A 505 28.03 -3.81 -7.58
N ASN A 506 28.68 -4.80 -6.99
CA ASN A 506 28.10 -6.10 -6.61
C ASN A 506 27.74 -6.19 -5.12
N ALA A 507 27.92 -5.11 -4.35
CA ALA A 507 27.59 -5.07 -2.94
C ALA A 507 26.08 -5.03 -2.70
N HIS A 508 25.68 -5.43 -1.49
CA HIS A 508 24.30 -5.30 -1.04
C HIS A 508 23.80 -3.86 -1.12
N ASN A 509 22.54 -3.71 -1.52
CA ASN A 509 21.79 -2.46 -1.41
C ASN A 509 20.89 -2.46 -0.14
N ARG A 510 20.18 -1.35 0.11
CA ARG A 510 19.34 -1.23 1.31
C ARG A 510 18.10 -2.15 1.31
N PHE A 511 17.62 -2.61 0.15
CA PHE A 511 16.55 -3.60 0.09
C PHE A 511 17.01 -4.97 0.60
N GLU A 512 18.29 -5.29 0.46
CA GLU A 512 18.85 -6.60 0.80
C GLU A 512 19.41 -6.64 2.24
N ALA A 513 20.00 -5.54 2.72
CA ALA A 513 20.66 -5.51 4.02
C ALA A 513 20.59 -4.13 4.71
N GLY A 514 20.66 -4.16 6.05
CA GLY A 514 20.77 -2.93 6.86
C GLY A 514 22.10 -2.21 6.63
N VAL A 515 23.22 -2.96 6.69
CA VAL A 515 24.55 -2.50 6.27
C VAL A 515 24.69 -2.81 4.79
N HIS A 516 24.96 -1.78 3.97
CA HIS A 516 24.90 -1.84 2.52
C HIS A 516 25.91 -0.87 1.89
N PHE A 517 26.10 -0.94 0.57
CA PHE A 517 26.96 0.00 -0.15
C PHE A 517 26.46 1.44 0.00
N ARG A 518 27.37 2.34 0.34
CA ARG A 518 27.08 3.77 0.38
C ARG A 518 28.07 4.55 -0.47
N PHE A 519 27.56 5.55 -1.18
CA PHE A 519 28.36 6.58 -1.82
C PHE A 519 27.96 7.95 -1.26
N ILE A 520 28.93 8.65 -0.68
CA ILE A 520 28.79 9.99 -0.11
C ILE A 520 29.39 10.98 -1.11
N PRO A 521 28.57 11.67 -1.92
CA PRO A 521 29.06 12.45 -3.06
C PRO A 521 29.64 13.81 -2.65
N ALA A 522 30.89 14.09 -3.01
CA ALA A 522 31.54 15.38 -2.76
C ALA A 522 31.58 16.27 -4.02
N TYR A 523 32.17 15.78 -5.12
CA TYR A 523 32.37 16.51 -6.39
C TYR A 523 33.03 17.89 -6.21
N SER A 524 33.96 18.00 -5.26
CA SER A 524 34.55 19.28 -4.85
C SER A 524 36.04 19.35 -5.21
N LYS A 525 36.51 20.52 -5.64
CA LYS A 525 37.94 20.78 -5.83
C LYS A 525 38.68 20.63 -4.49
N ALA A 526 39.80 19.93 -4.50
CA ALA A 526 40.63 19.74 -3.31
C ALA A 526 41.28 21.07 -2.88
N ASP A 527 41.43 21.28 -1.57
CA ASP A 527 42.16 22.42 -1.03
C ASP A 527 43.68 22.28 -1.21
N ALA A 528 44.43 23.37 -0.97
CA ALA A 528 45.87 23.40 -1.22
C ALA A 528 46.66 22.39 -0.36
N ALA A 529 46.21 22.12 0.88
CA ALA A 529 46.88 21.17 1.76
C ALA A 529 46.68 19.73 1.26
N THR A 530 45.44 19.39 0.88
CA THR A 530 45.08 18.10 0.28
C THR A 530 45.79 17.89 -1.04
N VAL A 531 45.86 18.91 -1.90
CA VAL A 531 46.63 18.85 -3.16
C VAL A 531 48.10 18.53 -2.86
N THR A 532 48.72 19.23 -1.91
CA THR A 532 50.13 19.00 -1.58
C THR A 532 50.37 17.57 -1.09
N ASP A 533 49.47 17.03 -0.27
CA ASP A 533 49.54 15.63 0.19
C ASP A 533 49.37 14.64 -0.97
N LEU A 534 48.37 14.84 -1.83
CA LEU A 534 48.10 13.98 -3.00
C LEU A 534 49.27 13.95 -4.00
N GLU A 535 49.89 15.10 -4.29
CA GLU A 535 51.08 15.16 -5.16
C GLU A 535 52.30 14.45 -4.56
N SER A 536 52.31 14.22 -3.24
CA SER A 536 53.38 13.49 -2.56
C SER A 536 53.15 11.97 -2.50
N LYS A 537 51.94 11.49 -2.81
CA LYS A 537 51.63 10.05 -2.82
C LYS A 537 52.16 9.42 -4.11
N SER A 538 52.78 8.24 -3.97
CA SER A 538 52.97 7.32 -5.10
C SER A 538 51.62 6.75 -5.56
N ASP A 539 51.56 6.15 -6.77
CA ASP A 539 50.38 5.42 -7.31
C ASP A 539 49.94 4.19 -6.47
N SER A 540 50.52 4.03 -5.28
CA SER A 540 50.07 3.11 -4.25
C SER A 540 48.56 3.25 -4.06
N TRP A 541 47.83 2.15 -4.31
CA TRP A 541 46.38 1.97 -4.16
C TRP A 541 45.49 2.31 -5.38
N CYS A 542 46.00 2.95 -6.44
CA CYS A 542 45.24 3.11 -7.68
C CYS A 542 46.13 3.17 -8.93
N PHE A 543 46.42 2.01 -9.52
CA PHE A 543 47.36 1.90 -10.64
C PHE A 543 46.71 2.24 -11.98
N MET A 544 47.39 3.04 -12.81
CA MET A 544 47.01 3.24 -14.22
C MET A 544 47.38 1.99 -15.01
N GLN A 545 46.42 1.10 -15.22
CA GLN A 545 46.66 -0.17 -15.91
C GLN A 545 45.38 -0.70 -16.55
N HIS A 546 45.57 -1.50 -17.60
CA HIS A 546 44.46 -2.11 -18.30
C HIS A 546 44.87 -3.44 -18.92
N TRP A 547 43.93 -4.39 -18.96
CA TRP A 547 44.08 -5.68 -19.61
C TRP A 547 42.82 -6.01 -20.42
N MET A 548 42.98 -6.33 -21.70
CA MET A 548 41.95 -6.86 -22.57
C MET A 548 42.39 -8.22 -23.09
N GLY A 549 41.67 -9.27 -22.69
CA GLY A 549 41.97 -10.63 -23.11
C GLY A 549 41.57 -11.65 -22.06
N ASN A 550 42.15 -12.84 -22.18
CA ASN A 550 42.06 -13.92 -21.21
C ASN A 550 43.46 -14.38 -20.79
N ASP A 551 43.54 -15.53 -20.15
CA ASP A 551 44.78 -16.15 -19.67
C ASP A 551 45.67 -16.73 -20.80
N GLN A 552 45.22 -16.70 -22.06
CA GLN A 552 45.91 -17.28 -23.22
C GLN A 552 46.31 -16.24 -24.27
N VAL A 553 45.52 -15.16 -24.40
CA VAL A 553 45.79 -14.07 -25.35
C VAL A 553 45.20 -12.76 -24.84
N GLY A 554 45.95 -11.67 -25.02
CA GLY A 554 45.47 -10.34 -24.68
C GLY A 554 46.53 -9.26 -24.88
N PHE A 555 46.12 -8.02 -24.62
CA PHE A 555 46.98 -6.85 -24.64
C PHE A 555 46.53 -5.85 -23.58
N GLY A 556 47.42 -4.94 -23.21
CA GLY A 556 47.15 -4.01 -22.12
C GLY A 556 48.30 -3.03 -21.91
N TYR A 557 48.27 -2.31 -20.80
CA TYR A 557 49.38 -1.49 -20.35
C TYR A 557 49.48 -1.54 -18.83
N ASN A 558 50.68 -1.34 -18.30
CA ASN A 558 50.92 -1.27 -16.86
C ASN A 558 51.15 0.18 -16.40
N ASN A 559 51.28 0.35 -15.08
CA ASN A 559 51.55 1.64 -14.44
C ASN A 559 52.92 2.23 -14.78
N ASN A 560 53.83 1.44 -15.36
CA ASN A 560 55.15 1.88 -15.78
C ASN A 560 55.16 2.41 -17.22
N HIS A 561 53.99 2.48 -17.86
CA HIS A 561 53.81 2.87 -19.26
C HIS A 561 54.33 1.83 -20.28
N ASP A 562 54.50 0.57 -19.85
CA ASP A 562 54.81 -0.52 -20.78
C ASP A 562 53.54 -1.03 -21.44
N LEU A 563 53.63 -1.25 -22.76
CA LEU A 563 52.62 -1.98 -23.51
C LEU A 563 52.78 -3.49 -23.23
N LEU A 564 51.71 -4.13 -22.77
CA LEU A 564 51.66 -5.55 -22.48
C LEU A 564 51.04 -6.31 -23.65
N PHE A 565 51.67 -7.41 -24.05
CA PHE A 565 51.10 -8.41 -24.96
C PHE A 565 51.25 -9.80 -24.36
N HIS A 566 50.17 -10.59 -24.42
CA HIS A 566 50.21 -12.01 -24.13
C HIS A 566 49.66 -12.77 -25.34
N ALA A 567 50.44 -13.72 -25.84
CA ALA A 567 50.06 -14.60 -26.93
C ALA A 567 51.02 -15.79 -26.96
N PRO A 568 50.66 -16.90 -27.65
CA PRO A 568 51.61 -17.96 -27.93
C PRO A 568 52.83 -17.43 -28.71
N VAL A 569 54.02 -17.64 -28.16
CA VAL A 569 55.31 -17.30 -28.79
C VAL A 569 56.09 -18.58 -29.06
N SER A 570 56.63 -18.71 -30.27
CA SER A 570 57.53 -19.79 -30.69
C SER A 570 58.69 -19.19 -31.47
N ASP A 571 59.92 -19.63 -31.23
CA ASP A 571 61.14 -19.13 -31.89
C ASP A 571 61.25 -17.60 -31.92
N ASN A 572 60.94 -16.95 -30.78
CA ASN A 572 60.89 -15.49 -30.65
C ASN A 572 59.97 -14.82 -31.69
N LYS A 573 58.88 -15.48 -32.06
CA LYS A 573 57.87 -14.96 -32.99
C LYS A 573 56.50 -15.06 -32.36
N MET A 574 55.79 -13.94 -32.35
CA MET A 574 54.37 -13.89 -32.00
C MET A 574 53.54 -14.04 -33.27
N ARG A 575 52.62 -14.99 -33.28
CA ARG A 575 51.69 -15.16 -34.41
C ARG A 575 50.61 -14.07 -34.36
N VAL A 576 50.39 -13.37 -35.47
CA VAL A 576 49.31 -12.40 -35.64
C VAL A 576 48.53 -12.69 -36.92
N LEU A 577 47.25 -12.35 -36.96
CA LEU A 577 46.46 -12.41 -38.18
C LEU A 577 46.27 -10.99 -38.71
N VAL A 578 46.80 -10.70 -39.90
CA VAL A 578 46.56 -9.43 -40.59
C VAL A 578 45.63 -9.74 -41.77
N ASN A 579 44.41 -9.19 -41.73
CA ASN A 579 43.35 -9.47 -42.71
C ASN A 579 43.10 -10.98 -42.91
N GLY A 580 43.03 -11.73 -41.82
CA GLY A 580 42.81 -13.19 -41.83
C GLY A 580 44.01 -14.04 -42.26
N THR A 581 45.12 -13.41 -42.69
CA THR A 581 46.33 -14.11 -43.11
C THR A 581 47.32 -14.19 -41.94
N PRO A 582 47.91 -15.36 -41.63
CA PRO A 582 48.88 -15.49 -40.56
C PRO A 582 50.23 -14.85 -40.93
N TYR A 583 50.69 -13.99 -40.03
CA TYR A 583 52.03 -13.42 -40.02
C TYR A 583 52.70 -13.72 -38.68
N THR A 584 54.00 -13.46 -38.63
CA THR A 584 54.78 -13.49 -37.40
C THR A 584 55.39 -12.12 -37.15
N LEU A 585 55.21 -11.59 -35.94
CA LEU A 585 55.99 -10.47 -35.44
C LEU A 585 57.24 -11.03 -34.76
N ALA A 586 58.42 -10.66 -35.25
CA ALA A 586 59.68 -11.04 -34.62
C ALA A 586 59.88 -10.24 -33.32
N LEU A 587 60.18 -10.95 -32.23
CA LEU A 587 60.47 -10.39 -30.92
C LEU A 587 61.97 -10.46 -30.69
N THR A 588 62.59 -9.33 -30.34
CA THR A 588 63.99 -9.31 -29.91
C THR A 588 63.99 -8.94 -28.43
N PRO A 589 64.42 -9.83 -27.53
CA PRO A 589 64.52 -9.49 -26.11
C PRO A 589 65.46 -8.30 -25.90
N VAL A 590 65.05 -7.37 -25.05
CA VAL A 590 65.94 -6.32 -24.54
C VAL A 590 66.67 -6.92 -23.34
N THR A 591 68.00 -7.02 -23.39
CA THR A 591 68.80 -7.29 -22.19
C THR A 591 68.93 -6.00 -21.41
N GLU A 592 68.22 -5.91 -20.28
CA GLU A 592 68.44 -4.85 -19.27
C GLU A 592 69.68 -5.11 -18.42
#